data_AF-A0A167R3B8-F1
#
_entry.id   AF-A0A167R3B8-F1
#
_cell.length_a   1.000
_cell.length_b   1.000
_cell.length_c   1.000
_cell.angle_alpha   90.00
_cell.angle_beta   90.00
_cell.angle_gamma   90.00
#
_symmetry.space_group_name_H-M   'P 1'
#
loop_
_entity.id
_entity.type
_entity.pdbx_description
1 polymer ?
#
loop_
_entity_poly.entity_id
_entity_poly.type
_entity_poly.pdbx_seq_one_letter_code
_entity_poly.pdbx_strand_id
1 'polypeptide(L)' 'MSGWLVIIILAIAVAAGFVGWWLTPKGDQQTLIRTSILLTLACCYLMWAITYMAQLNPLIAPRRADLRFETLERRSL' A
#
# COMPACT_ATOMS: atom_id res chain seq x y z
N MET A 1 -5.05 -8.61 -11.83
CA MET A 1 -5.29 -8.01 -10.49
C MET A 1 -6.29 -6.86 -10.67
N SER A 2 -7.28 -6.71 -9.78
CA SER A 2 -8.34 -5.69 -9.95
C SER A 2 -7.87 -4.33 -9.41
N GLY A 3 -8.16 -3.25 -10.15
CA GLY A 3 -7.87 -1.86 -9.72
C GLY A 3 -8.77 -1.39 -8.56
N TRP A 4 -9.89 -2.08 -8.30
CA TRP A 4 -10.82 -1.73 -7.22
C TRP A 4 -10.20 -1.75 -5.83
N LEU A 5 -9.17 -2.58 -5.61
CA LEU A 5 -8.47 -2.66 -4.33
C LEU A 5 -7.82 -1.32 -3.92
N VAL A 6 -7.38 -0.52 -4.90
CA VAL A 6 -6.78 0.79 -4.66
C VAL A 6 -7.79 1.72 -3.98
N ILE A 7 -9.03 1.75 -4.50
CA ILE A 7 -10.10 2.60 -3.97
C ILE A 7 -10.56 2.14 -2.58
N ILE A 8 -10.65 0.83 -2.35
CA ILE A 8 -11.03 0.29 -1.03
C ILE A 8 -10.00 0.68 0.03
N ILE A 9 -8.71 0.52 -0.27
CA ILE A 9 -7.64 0.85 0.67
C ILE A 9 -7.52 2.36 0.87
N LEU A 10 -7.81 3.17 -0.16
CA LEU A 10 -7.93 4.62 -0.01
C LEU A 10 -9.03 4.99 1.00
N ALA A 11 -10.20 4.38 0.87
CA ALA A 11 -11.33 4.65 1.77
C ALA A 11 -10.97 4.30 3.23
N ILE A 12 -10.27 3.18 3.44
CA ILE A 12 -9.77 2.78 4.77
C ILE A 12 -8.75 3.80 5.31
N ALA A 13 -7.79 4.23 4.48
CA ALA A 13 -6.77 5.20 4.89
C ALA A 13 -7.38 6.56 5.25
N VAL A 14 -8.37 7.03 4.48
CA VAL A 14 -9.11 8.26 4.76
C VAL A 14 -9.91 8.12 6.06
N ALA A 15 -10.62 7.00 6.25
CA ALA A 15 -11.35 6.73 7.49
C ALA A 15 -10.42 6.72 8.72
N ALA A 16 -9.25 6.09 8.62
CA ALA A 16 -8.23 6.10 9.67
C ALA A 16 -7.72 7.52 9.97
N GLY A 17 -7.53 8.35 8.93
CA GLY A 17 -7.17 9.77 9.08
C GLY A 17 -8.25 10.58 9.82
N PHE A 18 -9.52 10.36 9.50
CA PHE A 18 -10.65 10.98 10.20
C PHE A 18 -10.73 10.57 11.67
N VAL A 19 -10.52 9.28 11.96
CA VAL A 19 -10.47 8.77 13.33
C VAL A 19 -9.30 9.41 14.10
N GLY A 20 -8.11 9.47 13.49
CA GLY A 20 -6.94 10.15 14.08
C GLY A 20 -7.21 11.63 14.38
N TRP A 21 -7.93 12.33 13.50
CA TRP A 21 -8.32 13.72 13.70
C TRP A 21 -9.24 13.90 14.92
N TRP A 22 -10.22 13.00 15.08
CA TRP A 22 -11.19 13.05 16.18
C TRP A 22 -10.60 12.63 17.53
N LEU A 23 -9.73 11.61 17.53
CA LEU A 23 -9.12 11.07 18.75
C LEU A 23 -7.97 11.94 19.30
N THR A 24 -7.45 12.89 18.53
CA THR A 24 -6.33 13.72 19.00
C THR A 24 -6.77 14.62 20.18
N PRO A 25 -6.18 14.45 21.38
CA PRO A 25 -6.55 15.24 22.55
C PRO A 25 -6.23 16.73 22.36
N LYS A 26 -6.95 17.60 23.09
CA LYS A 26 -6.72 19.05 23.04
C LYS A 26 -5.43 19.37 23.78
N GLY A 27 -4.47 19.97 23.08
CA GLY A 27 -3.17 20.37 23.61
C GLY A 27 -2.48 21.35 22.66
N ASP A 28 -1.39 21.96 23.12
CA ASP A 28 -0.65 22.97 22.35
C ASP A 28 -0.14 22.44 21.00
N GLN A 29 0.26 21.15 20.98
CA GLN A 29 0.74 20.46 19.78
C GLN A 29 -0.35 19.74 18.98
N GLN A 30 -1.63 20.02 19.23
CA GLN A 30 -2.75 19.31 18.59
C GLN A 30 -2.69 19.40 17.05
N THR A 31 -2.38 20.58 16.50
CA THR A 31 -2.28 20.77 15.05
C THR A 31 -1.14 19.94 14.46
N LEU A 32 0.01 19.90 15.14
CA LEU A 32 1.19 19.13 14.69
C LEU A 32 0.91 17.62 14.67
N ILE A 33 0.21 17.11 15.68
CA ILE A 33 -0.16 15.68 15.75
C ILE A 33 -1.16 15.34 14.64
N ARG A 34 -2.17 16.18 14.43
CA ARG A 34 -3.16 15.97 13.37
C ARG A 34 -2.55 15.97 11.98
N THR A 35 -1.68 16.93 11.68
CA THR A 35 -1.06 17.04 10.35
C THR A 35 -0.02 15.95 10.12
N SER A 36 0.75 15.57 11.14
CA SER A 36 1.72 14.47 11.03
C SER A 36 1.05 13.12 10.74
N ILE A 37 -0.04 12.78 11.46
CA ILE A 37 -0.82 11.56 11.21
C ILE A 37 -1.37 11.54 9.77
N LEU A 38 -1.99 12.64 9.32
CA LEU A 38 -2.55 12.73 7.97
C LEU A 38 -1.47 12.61 6.89
N LEU A 39 -0.33 13.28 7.07
CA LEU A 39 0.78 13.24 6.13
C LEU A 39 1.41 11.84 6.05
N THR A 40 1.61 11.17 7.18
CA THR A 40 2.16 9.80 7.22
C THR A 40 1.21 8.83 6.53
N LEU A 41 -0.10 8.88 6.82
CA LEU A 41 -1.08 8.02 6.14
C LEU A 41 -1.13 8.26 4.63
N ALA A 42 -1.08 9.52 4.20
CA ALA A 42 -1.03 9.88 2.79
C ALA A 42 0.22 9.32 2.10
N CYS A 43 1.40 9.49 2.71
CA CYS A 43 2.68 9.02 2.16
C CYS A 43 2.73 7.49 2.08
N CYS A 44 2.30 6.79 3.14
CA CYS A 44 2.21 5.34 3.16
C CYS A 44 1.24 4.80 2.10
N TYR A 45 0.07 5.43 1.96
CA TYR A 45 -0.90 5.04 0.93
C TYR A 45 -0.35 5.26 -0.48
N LEU A 46 0.29 6.40 -0.77
CA LEU A 46 0.86 6.69 -2.08
C LEU A 46 1.95 5.69 -2.47
N MET A 47 2.88 5.39 -1.55
CA MET A 47 3.95 4.41 -1.79
C MET A 47 3.35 3.03 -2.12
N TRP A 48 2.36 2.58 -1.33
CA TRP A 48 1.69 1.31 -1.57
C TRP A 48 0.91 1.31 -2.90
N ALA A 49 0.13 2.35 -3.18
CA ALA A 49 -0.71 2.42 -4.38
C ALA A 49 0.14 2.44 -5.66
N ILE A 50 1.24 3.20 -5.68
CA ILE A 50 2.14 3.29 -6.85
C ILE A 50 2.79 1.92 -7.12
N THR A 51 3.32 1.26 -6.09
CA THR A 51 3.96 -0.06 -6.25
C THR A 51 2.96 -1.14 -6.69
N TYR A 52 1.72 -1.09 -6.21
CA TYR A 52 0.65 -1.98 -6.66
C TYR A 52 0.26 -1.72 -8.12
N MET A 53 0.07 -0.45 -8.51
CA MET A 53 -0.30 -0.08 -9.87
C MET A 53 0.78 -0.46 -10.90
N ALA A 54 2.06 -0.35 -10.53
CA ALA A 54 3.18 -0.78 -11.36
C ALA A 54 3.12 -2.27 -11.74
N GLN A 55 2.43 -3.10 -10.95
CA GLN A 55 2.30 -4.54 -11.18
C GLN A 55 0.96 -4.95 -11.83
N LEU A 56 -0.01 -4.02 -11.98
CA LEU A 56 -1.37 -4.38 -12.37
C LEU A 56 -1.48 -4.91 -13.80
N ASN A 57 -0.74 -4.28 -14.73
CA ASN A 57 -0.64 -4.67 -16.14
C ASN A 57 0.86 -4.71 -16.52
N PRO A 58 1.58 -5.79 -16.16
CA PRO A 58 3.02 -5.86 -16.37
C PRO A 58 3.35 -6.02 -17.85
N LEU A 59 4.24 -5.16 -18.36
CA LEU A 59 4.78 -5.25 -19.73
C LEU A 59 5.98 -6.21 -19.82
N ILE A 60 6.63 -6.48 -18.69
CA ILE A 60 7.85 -7.29 -18.59
C ILE A 60 7.56 -8.47 -17.67
N ALA A 61 7.83 -9.68 -18.16
CA ALA A 61 7.76 -10.89 -17.36
C ALA A 61 9.12 -11.19 -16.70
N PRO A 62 9.13 -11.78 -15.50
CA PRO A 62 10.37 -12.16 -14.83
C PRO A 62 11.10 -13.23 -15.63
N ARG A 63 12.36 -12.98 -16.03
CA ARG A 63 13.26 -13.95 -16.65
C ARG A 63 14.32 -14.37 -15.64
N ARG A 64 14.40 -15.66 -15.33
CA ARG A 64 15.43 -16.24 -14.46
C ARG A 64 16.31 -17.17 -15.27
N ALA A 65 17.63 -17.06 -15.13
CA ALA A 65 18.60 -17.92 -15.81
C ALA A 65 18.98 -19.17 -14.98
N ASP A 66 18.73 -19.14 -13.67
CA ASP A 66 19.28 -20.12 -12.72
C ASP A 66 18.19 -20.80 -11.88
N LEU A 67 17.28 -21.51 -12.56
CA LEU A 67 16.25 -22.32 -11.89
C LEU A 67 16.79 -23.73 -11.65
N ARG A 68 16.89 -24.14 -10.38
CA ARG A 68 17.20 -25.53 -9.99
C ARG A 68 16.12 -26.46 -10.56
N PHE A 69 16.53 -27.44 -11.36
CA PHE A 69 15.63 -28.32 -12.13
C PHE A 69 14.61 -29.08 -11.27
N GLU A 70 14.98 -29.51 -10.06
CA GLU A 70 14.06 -30.18 -9.11
C GLU A 70 12.84 -29.31 -8.74
N THR A 71 13.00 -27.98 -8.72
CA THR A 71 11.91 -27.04 -8.41
C THR A 71 10.94 -26.90 -9.58
N LEU A 72 11.39 -27.14 -10.81
CA LEU A 72 10.53 -27.15 -12.00
C LEU A 72 9.69 -28.43 -12.04
N GLU A 73 10.32 -29.58 -11.81
CA GLU A 73 9.67 -30.89 -11.83
C GLU A 73 8.59 -31.02 -10.76
N ARG A 74 8.83 -30.47 -9.56
CA ARG A 74 7.82 -30.38 -8.48
C ARG A 74 6.65 -29.44 -8.80
N ARG A 75 6.84 -28.43 -9.67
CA ARG A 75 5.79 -27.47 -10.04
C ARG A 75 4.90 -27.98 -11.18
N SER A 76 5.34 -28.99 -11.94
CA SER A 76 4.60 -29.60 -13.06
C SER A 76 3.71 -30.78 -12.68
N LEU A 77 3.83 -31.32 -11.45
CA LEU A 77 2.95 -32.33 -10.86
C LEU A 77 1.81 -31.67 -10.08
#